data_AF-A0A947SJL0-F1
#
_entry.id   AF-A0A947SJL0-F1
#
_cell.length_a   1.000
_cell.length_b   1.000
_cell.length_c   1.000
_cell.angle_alpha   90.00
_cell.angle_beta   90.00
_cell.angle_gamma   90.00
#
_symmetry.space_group_name_H-M   'P 1'
#
loop_
_entity.id
_entity.type
_entity.pdbx_description
1 polymer ?
#
loop_
_entity_poly.entity_id
_entity_poly.type
_entity_poly.pdbx_seq_one_letter_code
_entity_poly.pdbx_strand_id
1 'polypeptide(L)'
;MQLSAFLNYVVREELAGRGNKIKAYTVAVDALGRPETFDASSDPVIRVVANRLRHALNRFNAEPAVDLPVRIKLVKGSYRPVFTTGDVEVEAADTDEVLIAPNPSSRTRRCRQIITVLSILLVLALTYMVWDLGRLAFETTDPPPLQMRQPDDN
;
A
#
# COMPACT_ATOMS: atom_id res chain seq x y z
N MET A 1 8.55 18.52 -9.66
CA MET A 1 7.69 17.30 -9.61
C MET A 1 6.94 17.20 -8.27
N GLN A 2 6.09 18.17 -7.92
CA GLN A 2 5.47 18.23 -6.58
C GLN A 2 4.34 17.21 -6.38
N LEU A 3 3.59 16.88 -7.43
CA LEU A 3 2.46 15.94 -7.36
C LEU A 3 2.91 14.50 -7.10
N SER A 4 3.99 14.05 -7.74
CA SER A 4 4.52 12.70 -7.53
C SER A 4 5.11 12.54 -6.12
N ALA A 5 5.81 13.56 -5.61
CA ALA A 5 6.30 13.58 -4.23
C ALA A 5 5.15 13.51 -3.22
N PHE A 6 4.08 14.30 -3.43
CA PHE A 6 2.87 14.25 -2.62
C PHE A 6 2.24 12.85 -2.65
N LEU A 7 1.96 12.30 -3.84
CA LEU A 7 1.33 11.00 -3.98
C LEU A 7 2.15 9.89 -3.32
N ASN A 8 3.47 9.90 -3.55
CA ASN A 8 4.39 8.93 -2.99
C ASN A 8 4.41 9.00 -1.45
N TYR A 9 4.43 10.21 -0.88
CA TYR A 9 4.34 10.41 0.56
C TYR A 9 3.05 9.83 1.14
N VAL A 10 1.89 10.21 0.60
CA VAL A 10 0.61 9.76 1.16
C VAL A 10 0.38 8.26 1.01
N VAL A 11 0.84 7.65 -0.10
CA VAL A 11 0.79 6.21 -0.30
C VAL A 11 1.71 5.51 0.70
N ARG A 12 2.94 5.98 0.88
CA ARG A 12 3.89 5.40 1.84
C ARG A 12 3.33 5.44 3.27
N GLU A 13 2.81 6.60 3.69
CA GLU A 13 2.24 6.76 5.03
C GLU A 13 0.99 5.90 5.24
N GLU A 14 0.15 5.74 4.22
CA GLU A 14 -1.00 4.84 4.27
C GLU A 14 -0.58 3.37 4.39
N LEU A 15 0.37 2.93 3.57
CA LEU A 15 0.91 1.57 3.61
C LEU A 15 1.65 1.27 4.93
N ALA A 16 2.23 2.29 5.56
CA ALA A 16 2.84 2.19 6.88
C ALA A 16 1.82 2.25 8.04
N GLY A 17 0.52 2.30 7.76
CA GLY A 17 -0.56 2.37 8.76
C GLY A 17 -0.69 3.73 9.45
N ARG A 18 0.04 4.75 8.98
CA ARG A 18 0.05 6.12 9.52
C ARG A 18 -0.85 7.07 8.75
N GLY A 19 -1.72 6.55 7.89
CA GLY A 19 -2.73 7.30 7.12
C GLY A 19 -3.50 8.38 7.88
N ASN A 20 -3.85 8.09 9.14
CA ASN A 20 -4.59 9.01 10.01
C ASN A 20 -3.78 10.25 10.42
N LYS A 21 -2.45 10.20 10.30
CA LYS A 21 -1.52 11.31 10.61
C LYS A 21 -1.29 12.21 9.40
N ILE A 22 -1.77 11.84 8.22
CA ILE A 22 -1.60 12.64 7.00
C ILE A 22 -2.48 13.90 7.09
N LYS A 23 -1.88 14.99 7.55
CA LYS A 23 -2.47 16.33 7.62
C LYS A 23 -1.81 17.27 6.62
N ALA A 24 -2.48 18.39 6.33
CA ALA A 24 -1.97 19.40 5.40
C ALA A 24 -0.56 19.86 5.77
N TYR A 25 -0.33 20.12 7.06
CA TYR A 25 0.97 20.49 7.61
C TYR A 25 2.05 19.43 7.33
N THR A 26 1.79 18.19 7.74
CA THR A 26 2.74 17.07 7.60
C THR A 26 3.09 16.82 6.14
N VAL A 27 2.12 16.94 5.23
CA VAL A 27 2.40 16.83 3.78
C VAL A 27 3.24 18.01 3.27
N ALA A 28 3.00 19.22 3.78
CA ALA A 28 3.77 20.40 3.39
C ALA A 28 5.25 20.25 3.76
N VAL A 29 5.53 19.84 4.99
CA VAL A 29 6.89 19.71 5.52
C VAL A 29 7.56 18.46 4.93
N ASP A 30 6.94 17.29 5.09
CA ASP A 30 7.61 16.01 4.81
C ASP A 30 7.61 15.63 3.32
N ALA A 31 6.61 16.09 2.54
CA ALA A 31 6.51 15.76 1.11
C ALA A 31 6.96 16.89 0.19
N LEU A 32 6.70 18.15 0.57
CA LEU A 32 6.96 19.32 -0.27
C LEU A 32 8.12 20.19 0.24
N GLY A 33 8.75 19.83 1.37
CA GLY A 33 9.92 20.52 1.91
C GLY A 33 9.62 21.95 2.36
N ARG A 34 8.40 22.22 2.82
CA ARG A 34 8.05 23.54 3.38
C ARG A 34 8.69 23.74 4.76
N PRO A 35 9.03 24.98 5.12
CA PRO A 35 9.58 25.28 6.44
C PRO A 35 8.60 24.90 7.55
N GLU A 36 9.11 24.55 8.72
CA GLU A 36 8.30 24.15 9.88
C GLU A 36 7.35 25.27 10.36
N THR A 37 7.63 26.52 10.02
CA THR A 37 6.79 27.70 10.26
C THR A 37 5.56 27.77 9.34
N PHE A 38 5.35 26.79 8.47
CA PHE A 38 4.22 26.73 7.56
C PHE A 38 2.90 26.56 8.32
N ASP A 39 1.91 27.41 8.00
CA ASP A 39 0.55 27.29 8.51
C ASP A 39 -0.43 26.88 7.39
N ALA A 40 -1.00 25.69 7.55
CA ALA A 40 -1.99 25.15 6.61
C ALA A 40 -3.34 25.88 6.62
N SER A 41 -3.60 26.68 7.65
CA SER A 41 -4.84 27.45 7.80
C SER A 41 -4.80 28.70 6.93
N SER A 42 -3.67 29.42 6.96
CA SER A 42 -3.44 30.65 6.19
C SER A 42 -2.94 30.41 4.76
N ASP A 43 -2.21 29.33 4.48
CA ASP A 43 -1.72 29.05 3.11
C ASP A 43 -2.56 27.95 2.41
N PRO A 44 -3.32 28.29 1.35
CA PRO A 44 -4.11 27.33 0.60
C PRO A 44 -3.28 26.43 -0.33
N VAL A 45 -1.95 26.61 -0.44
CA VAL A 45 -1.09 25.89 -1.40
C VAL A 45 -1.28 24.37 -1.34
N ILE A 46 -1.42 23.80 -0.14
CA ILE A 46 -1.60 22.35 0.03
C ILE A 46 -2.98 21.89 -0.46
N ARG A 47 -4.01 22.71 -0.26
CA ARG A 47 -5.35 22.43 -0.81
C ARG A 47 -5.33 22.48 -2.33
N VAL A 48 -4.62 23.44 -2.93
CA VAL A 48 -4.46 23.54 -4.40
C VAL A 48 -3.71 22.35 -4.97
N VAL A 49 -2.58 21.95 -4.37
CA VAL A 49 -1.80 20.79 -4.81
C VAL A 49 -2.61 19.50 -4.65
N ALA A 50 -3.33 19.34 -3.54
CA ALA A 50 -4.20 18.18 -3.33
C ALA A 50 -5.34 18.12 -4.36
N ASN A 51 -5.94 19.26 -4.73
CA ASN A 51 -6.94 19.31 -5.79
C ASN A 51 -6.35 18.94 -7.15
N ARG A 52 -5.16 19.43 -7.49
CA ARG A 52 -4.46 19.02 -8.72
C ARG A 52 -4.18 17.52 -8.73
N LEU A 53 -3.75 16.95 -7.59
CA LEU A 53 -3.54 15.51 -7.45
C LEU A 53 -4.85 14.72 -7.66
N ARG A 54 -5.97 15.19 -7.08
CA ARG A 54 -7.29 14.58 -7.29
C ARG A 54 -7.68 14.59 -8.77
N HIS A 55 -7.52 15.71 -9.47
CA HIS A 55 -7.83 15.78 -10.90
C HIS A 55 -6.93 14.87 -11.73
N ALA A 56 -5.63 14.80 -11.42
CA ALA A 56 -4.70 13.90 -12.09
C ALA A 56 -5.09 12.43 -11.89
N LEU A 57 -5.43 12.03 -10.66
CA LEU A 57 -5.90 10.67 -10.35
C LEU A 57 -7.24 10.36 -11.02
N ASN A 58 -8.18 11.30 -11.03
CA ASN A 58 -9.47 11.12 -11.70
C ASN A 58 -9.28 10.93 -13.20
N ARG A 59 -8.43 11.73 -13.84
CA ARG A 59 -8.10 11.58 -15.26
C ARG A 59 -7.45 10.23 -15.55
N PHE A 60 -6.47 9.84 -14.74
CA PHE A 60 -5.79 8.55 -14.86
C PHE A 60 -6.77 7.38 -14.67
N ASN A 61 -7.71 7.49 -13.73
CA ASN A 61 -8.73 6.46 -13.51
C ASN A 61 -9.83 6.47 -14.58
N ALA A 62 -10.08 7.60 -15.26
CA ALA A 62 -11.08 7.71 -16.32
C ALA A 62 -10.62 7.08 -17.64
N GLU A 63 -9.30 6.93 -17.82
CA GLU A 63 -8.77 6.17 -18.95
C GLU A 63 -9.15 4.68 -18.77
N PRO A 64 -9.71 4.03 -19.81
CA PRO A 64 -9.98 2.60 -19.79
C PRO A 64 -8.64 1.86 -19.79
N ALA A 65 -8.05 1.73 -18.61
CA ALA A 65 -6.85 0.94 -18.40
C ALA A 65 -7.27 -0.54 -18.43
N VAL A 66 -6.90 -1.22 -19.51
CA VAL A 66 -7.29 -2.61 -19.81
C VAL A 66 -6.84 -3.60 -18.71
N ASP A 67 -5.90 -3.23 -17.84
CA ASP A 67 -5.28 -4.15 -16.88
C ASP A 67 -4.78 -3.48 -15.59
N LEU A 68 -5.49 -2.50 -15.04
CA LEU A 68 -5.07 -1.87 -13.78
C LEU A 68 -5.73 -2.52 -12.56
N PRO A 69 -5.03 -3.40 -11.80
CA PRO A 69 -5.64 -4.13 -10.68
C PRO A 69 -5.96 -3.22 -9.49
N VAL A 70 -5.35 -2.03 -9.40
CA VAL A 70 -5.49 -1.11 -8.27
C VAL A 70 -5.71 0.31 -8.74
N ARG A 71 -6.84 0.90 -8.34
CA ARG A 71 -7.17 2.31 -8.56
C ARG A 71 -6.96 3.09 -7.27
N ILE A 72 -6.40 4.30 -7.39
CA ILE A 72 -6.12 5.18 -6.24
C ILE A 72 -7.08 6.37 -6.27
N LYS A 73 -7.79 6.61 -5.17
CA LYS A 73 -8.68 7.76 -4.97
C LYS A 73 -8.28 8.52 -3.71
N LEU A 74 -8.31 9.85 -3.76
CA LEU A 74 -8.06 10.70 -2.60
C LEU A 74 -9.39 11.25 -2.06
N VAL A 75 -9.70 11.00 -0.79
CA VAL A 75 -11.00 11.40 -0.20
C VAL A 75 -11.12 12.94 -0.10
N LYS A 76 -12.29 13.51 -0.39
CA LYS A 76 -12.54 14.95 -0.16
C LYS A 76 -12.44 15.26 1.34
N GLY A 77 -11.82 16.38 1.70
CA GLY A 77 -11.61 16.75 3.13
C GLY A 77 -10.51 15.98 3.86
N SER A 78 -9.89 14.99 3.22
CA SER A 78 -8.73 14.27 3.74
C SER A 78 -7.60 14.22 2.71
N TYR A 79 -6.40 13.92 3.16
CA TYR A 79 -5.24 13.65 2.31
C TYR A 79 -4.94 12.15 2.24
N ARG A 80 -5.84 11.32 2.76
CA ARG A 80 -5.70 9.87 2.80
C ARG A 80 -6.04 9.23 1.45
N PRO A 81 -5.15 8.41 0.88
CA PRO A 81 -5.45 7.63 -0.32
C PRO A 81 -6.29 6.39 0.04
N VAL A 82 -7.20 6.04 -0.86
CA VAL A 82 -8.01 4.82 -0.81
C VAL A 82 -7.69 4.01 -2.05
N PHE A 83 -7.43 2.73 -1.84
CA PHE A 83 -7.13 1.77 -2.89
C PHE A 83 -8.35 0.89 -3.13
N THR A 84 -8.77 0.78 -4.39
CA THR A 84 -9.88 -0.08 -4.80
C THR A 84 -9.39 -1.07 -5.85
N THR A 85 -9.79 -2.33 -5.71
CA THR A 85 -9.50 -3.40 -6.66
C THR A 85 -10.74 -3.64 -7.51
N GLY A 86 -10.58 -3.62 -8.84
CA GLY A 86 -11.66 -3.87 -9.81
C GLY A 86 -12.26 -2.62 -10.47
N ASP A 87 -13.04 -2.86 -11.53
CA ASP A 87 -13.80 -1.86 -12.28
C ASP A 87 -15.00 -1.36 -11.47
N VAL A 88 -14.72 -0.56 -10.44
CA VAL A 88 -15.78 0.19 -9.78
C VAL A 88 -15.97 1.47 -10.58
N GLU A 89 -17.09 1.50 -11.31
CA GLU A 89 -17.66 2.68 -11.96
C GLU A 89 -17.60 3.88 -11.00
N VAL A 90 -16.73 4.82 -11.35
CA VAL A 90 -16.50 6.01 -10.54
C VAL A 90 -17.63 6.96 -10.85
N GLU A 91 -18.70 6.90 -10.05
CA GLU A 91 -19.78 7.88 -10.10
C GLU A 91 -19.20 9.27 -9.78
N ALA A 92 -18.94 10.02 -10.85
CA ALA A 92 -18.54 11.41 -10.84
C ALA A 92 -19.80 12.27 -10.68
N ALA A 93 -20.36 12.31 -9.48
CA ALA A 93 -21.38 13.29 -9.14
C ALA A 93 -20.70 14.52 -8.53
N ASP A 94 -20.35 15.46 -9.41
CA ASP A 94 -20.21 16.87 -9.07
C ASP A 94 -21.62 17.47 -9.15
N THR A 95 -22.22 17.77 -8.01
CA THR A 95 -23.36 18.67 -7.94
C THR A 95 -23.22 19.47 -6.66
N ASP A 96 -23.09 20.78 -6.85
CA ASP A 96 -23.16 21.80 -5.82
C ASP A 96 -24.35 21.58 -4.89
N GLU A 97 -24.12 21.28 -3.62
CA GLU A 97 -24.96 21.81 -2.55
C GLU A 97 -24.18 21.92 -1.24
N VAL A 98 -23.93 23.15 -0.84
CA VAL A 98 -23.44 23.54 0.48
C VAL A 98 -24.56 23.28 1.48
N LEU A 99 -24.52 22.15 2.19
CA LEU A 99 -25.21 21.97 3.46
C LEU A 99 -24.25 21.37 4.49
N ILE A 100 -23.89 22.20 5.45
CA ILE A 100 -23.18 21.82 6.66
C ILE A 100 -24.12 20.92 7.48
N ALA A 101 -23.87 19.61 7.50
CA ALA A 101 -24.47 18.65 8.43
C ALA A 101 -23.55 17.42 8.61
N PRO A 102 -23.61 16.73 9.76
CA PRO A 102 -22.46 16.11 10.41
C PRO A 102 -22.03 14.78 9.79
N ASN A 103 -20.70 14.58 9.82
CA ASN A 103 -19.95 13.34 9.67
C ASN A 103 -20.75 12.04 9.96
N PRO A 104 -21.11 11.25 8.93
CA PRO A 104 -21.37 9.83 9.11
C PRO A 104 -20.04 9.07 8.97
N SER A 105 -19.45 8.76 10.13
CA SER A 105 -18.30 7.88 10.33
C SER A 105 -18.61 6.41 10.00
N SER A 106 -19.19 6.14 8.83
CA SER A 106 -19.66 4.80 8.47
C SER A 106 -19.03 4.30 7.17
N ARG A 107 -17.95 3.51 7.32
CA ARG A 107 -17.70 2.23 6.61
C ARG A 107 -16.32 1.59 6.89
N THR A 108 -15.68 1.94 8.01
CA THR A 108 -14.36 1.43 8.44
C THR A 108 -14.34 -0.04 8.91
N ARG A 109 -15.30 -0.90 8.55
CA ARG A 109 -15.33 -2.30 9.04
C ARG A 109 -14.81 -3.37 8.06
N ARG A 110 -14.78 -3.11 6.74
CA ARG A 110 -14.38 -4.15 5.75
C ARG A 110 -12.91 -4.09 5.29
N CYS A 111 -12.18 -2.99 5.51
CA CYS A 111 -10.75 -2.91 5.16
C CYS A 111 -9.80 -3.61 6.16
N ARG A 112 -10.31 -4.23 7.24
CA ARG A 112 -9.47 -4.94 8.23
C ARG A 112 -9.06 -6.35 7.78
N GLN A 113 -9.71 -6.94 6.77
CA GLN A 113 -9.54 -8.38 6.44
C GLN A 113 -8.55 -8.68 5.31
N ILE A 114 -8.00 -7.67 4.61
CA ILE A 114 -7.14 -7.89 3.43
C ILE A 114 -5.65 -7.99 3.83
N ILE A 115 -5.25 -7.36 4.94
CA ILE A 115 -3.85 -7.37 5.42
C ILE A 115 -3.44 -8.77 5.92
N THR A 116 -4.35 -9.54 6.52
CA THR A 116 -4.05 -10.90 7.01
C THR A 116 -3.71 -11.89 5.90
N VAL A 117 -4.34 -11.76 4.72
CA VAL A 117 -4.14 -12.73 3.62
C VAL A 117 -2.76 -12.59 2.99
N LEU A 118 -2.29 -11.35 2.80
CA LEU A 118 -0.95 -11.07 2.27
C LEU A 118 0.16 -11.51 3.23
N SER A 119 -0.03 -11.35 4.55
CA SER A 119 0.93 -11.85 5.54
C SER A 119 1.03 -13.37 5.55
N ILE A 120 -0.10 -14.08 5.44
CA ILE A 120 -0.11 -15.57 5.40
C ILE A 120 0.60 -16.08 4.14
N LEU A 121 0.34 -15.47 2.98
CA LEU A 121 1.01 -15.87 1.73
C LEU A 121 2.52 -15.61 1.77
N LEU A 122 2.96 -14.49 2.35
CA LEU A 122 4.39 -14.19 2.53
C LEU A 122 5.07 -15.21 3.45
N VAL A 123 4.44 -15.55 4.58
CA VAL A 123 4.96 -16.56 5.52
C VAL A 123 5.03 -17.93 4.85
N LEU A 124 3.98 -18.33 4.12
CA LEU A 124 4.01 -19.59 3.37
C LEU A 124 5.14 -19.61 2.34
N ALA A 125 5.29 -18.55 1.54
CA ALA A 125 6.37 -18.45 0.55
C ALA A 125 7.77 -18.53 1.19
N LEU A 126 7.99 -17.84 2.31
CA LEU A 126 9.25 -17.92 3.07
C LEU A 126 9.47 -19.31 3.66
N THR A 127 8.44 -19.96 4.19
CA THR A 127 8.57 -21.33 4.70
C THR A 127 8.89 -22.33 3.60
N TYR A 128 8.27 -22.21 2.43
CA TYR A 128 8.62 -23.03 1.26
C TYR A 128 10.06 -22.79 0.81
N MET A 129 10.51 -21.54 0.78
CA MET A 129 11.88 -21.19 0.36
C MET A 129 12.94 -21.73 1.32
N VAL A 130 12.69 -21.72 2.63
CA VAL A 130 13.61 -22.29 3.63
C VAL A 130 13.67 -23.82 3.53
N TRP A 131 12.53 -24.47 3.28
CA TRP A 131 12.47 -25.93 3.10
C TRP A 131 13.18 -26.37 1.81
N ASP A 132 13.05 -25.57 0.73
CA ASP A 132 13.72 -25.81 -0.54
C ASP A 132 15.24 -25.60 -0.44
N LEU A 133 15.70 -24.61 0.33
CA LEU A 133 17.12 -24.36 0.56
C LEU A 133 17.80 -25.48 1.37
N GLY A 134 17.08 -26.14 2.28
CA GLY A 134 17.59 -27.30 3.02
C GLY A 134 17.74 -28.56 2.17
N ARG A 135 17.02 -28.65 1.06
CA ARG A 135 17.03 -29.81 0.15
C ARG A 135 18.34 -29.94 -0.63
N LEU A 136 19.00 -28.81 -0.92
CA LEU A 136 20.25 -28.77 -1.68
C LEU A 136 21.49 -29.06 -0.83
N ALA A 137 21.38 -29.08 0.51
CA ALA A 137 22.51 -29.28 1.41
C ALA A 137 22.70 -30.74 1.88
N PHE A 138 21.74 -31.64 1.62
CA PHE A 138 21.74 -32.99 2.19
C PHE A 138 22.26 -34.09 1.25
N GLU A 139 22.77 -33.74 0.06
CA GLU A 139 23.09 -34.71 -1.00
C GLU A 139 24.58 -35.09 -1.10
N THR A 140 25.39 -34.85 -0.06
CA THR A 140 26.82 -35.23 -0.05
C THR A 140 27.27 -35.95 1.21
N THR A 141 26.57 -37.00 1.62
CA THR A 141 27.20 -38.03 2.46
C THR A 141 26.67 -39.41 2.07
N ASP A 142 27.20 -39.93 0.95
CA ASP A 142 27.20 -41.37 0.76
C ASP A 142 28.02 -42.00 1.90
N PRO A 143 27.44 -42.93 2.67
CA PRO A 143 28.21 -43.65 3.69
C PRO A 143 29.32 -44.46 2.99
N PRO A 144 30.53 -44.54 3.57
CA PRO A 144 31.58 -45.39 3.02
C PRO A 144 31.08 -46.84 2.92
N PRO A 145 31.42 -47.57 1.83
CA PRO A 145 30.92 -48.91 1.63
C PRO A 145 31.33 -49.81 2.80
N LEU A 146 30.34 -50.54 3.35
CA LEU A 146 30.52 -51.49 4.42
C LEU A 146 31.58 -52.52 4.01
N GLN A 147 32.75 -52.50 4.67
CA GLN A 147 33.67 -53.64 4.62
C GLN A 147 32.94 -54.82 5.24
N MET A 148 32.49 -55.76 4.40
CA MET A 148 32.00 -57.05 4.85
C MET A 148 33.13 -57.78 5.57
N ARG A 149 33.06 -57.81 6.89
CA ARG A 149 33.82 -58.74 7.73
C ARG A 149 33.33 -60.16 7.37
N GLN A 150 34.12 -60.89 6.58
CA GLN A 150 33.92 -62.33 6.40
C GLN A 150 34.02 -63.00 7.79
N PRO A 151 33.04 -63.83 8.17
CA PRO A 151 33.16 -64.65 9.37
C PRO A 151 34.14 -65.80 9.11
N ASP A 152 34.91 -66.13 10.14
CA ASP A 152 35.84 -67.24 10.18
C ASP A 152 35.11 -68.57 9.87
N ASP A 153 35.43 -69.19 8.73
CA ASP A 153 34.99 -70.56 8.42
C ASP A 153 35.89 -71.56 9.17
N ASN A 154 35.26 -72.32 10.06
CA ASN A 154 35.78 -73.51 10.74
C ASN A 154 35.69 -74.75 9.83
#